data_AF-A0A2V8NQI2-F1
#
_entry.id   AF-A0A2V8NQI2-F1
#
_cell.length_a   1.000
_cell.length_b   1.000
_cell.length_c   1.000
_cell.angle_alpha   90.00
_cell.angle_beta   90.00
_cell.angle_gamma   90.00
#
_symmetry.space_group_name_H-M   'P 1'
#
loop_
_entity.id
_entity.type
_entity.pdbx_description
1 polymer ?
#
loop_
_entity_poly.entity_id
_entity_poly.type
_entity_poly.pdbx_seq_one_letter_code
_entity_poly.pdbx_strand_id
1 'polypeptide(L)' 'MLSVGLYRVEPGSVSVASSYNLRSSDSRYFGPVRLNNIKSRLRPLWVD' A
#
# COMPACT_ATOMS: atom_id res chain seq x y z
N MET A 1 17.57 7.80 -13.80
CA MET A 1 16.69 6.64 -13.97
C MET A 1 16.51 6.02 -12.59
N LEU A 2 15.33 6.09 -11.98
CA LEU A 2 15.11 5.46 -10.67
C LEU A 2 15.25 3.95 -10.87
N SER A 3 16.18 3.31 -10.16
CA SER A 3 16.31 1.86 -10.16
C SER A 3 15.08 1.22 -9.52
N VAL A 4 14.54 0.17 -10.12
CA VAL A 4 13.45 -0.61 -9.53
C VAL A 4 13.97 -1.32 -8.28
N GLY A 5 13.34 -1.05 -7.12
CA GLY A 5 13.55 -1.82 -5.91
C GLY A 5 12.63 -3.04 -5.87
N LEU A 6 13.17 -4.19 -5.51
CA LEU A 6 12.38 -5.40 -5.24
C LEU A 6 12.21 -5.55 -3.72
N TYR A 7 10.98 -5.76 -3.29
CA TYR A 7 10.65 -6.07 -1.89
C TYR A 7 9.84 -7.37 -1.83
N ARG A 8 10.26 -8.27 -0.94
CA ARG A 8 9.50 -9.49 -0.63
C ARG A 8 8.42 -9.18 0.38
N VAL A 9 7.18 -9.59 0.10
CA VAL A 9 6.08 -9.53 1.05
C VAL A 9 6.07 -10.81 1.87
N GLU A 10 6.43 -10.71 3.14
CA GLU A 10 6.43 -11.85 4.05
C GLU A 10 5.01 -12.25 4.47
N PRO A 11 4.78 -13.53 4.83
CA PRO A 11 3.51 -13.97 5.40
C PRO A 11 3.07 -13.07 6.58
N GLY A 12 1.77 -12.76 6.63
CA GLY A 12 1.23 -11.85 7.66
C GLY A 12 1.44 -10.36 7.36
N SER A 13 1.88 -10.02 6.15
CA SER A 13 1.98 -8.63 5.67
C SER A 13 1.28 -8.44 4.33
N VAL A 14 1.00 -7.19 3.98
CA VAL A 14 0.43 -6.78 2.70
C VAL A 14 1.14 -5.54 2.17
N SER A 15 1.39 -5.48 0.86
CA SER A 15 1.88 -4.27 0.19
C SER A 15 0.69 -3.47 -0.33
N VAL A 16 0.67 -2.16 -0.08
CA VAL A 16 -0.39 -1.25 -0.53
C VAL A 16 0.17 -0.16 -1.44
N ALA A 17 -0.53 0.13 -2.53
CA ALA A 17 -0.17 1.20 -3.45
C ALA A 17 -1.44 1.94 -3.89
N SER A 18 -1.43 3.27 -3.78
CA SER A 18 -2.54 4.09 -4.26
C SER A 18 -2.48 4.23 -5.78
N SER A 19 -3.60 3.97 -6.45
CA SER A 19 -3.80 4.27 -7.87
C SER A 19 -4.27 5.71 -8.12
N TYR A 20 -4.66 6.45 -7.07
CA TYR A 20 -5.29 7.76 -7.18
C TYR A 20 -4.28 8.92 -7.18
N ASN A 21 -3.14 8.76 -6.52
CA ASN A 21 -2.11 9.82 -6.42
C ASN A 21 -0.72 9.25 -6.71
N LEU A 22 -0.07 9.77 -7.76
CA LEU A 22 1.29 9.38 -8.15
C LEU A 22 2.35 9.67 -7.07
N ARG A 23 2.10 10.63 -6.18
CA ARG A 23 2.99 11.01 -5.05
C ARG A 23 2.53 10.42 -3.71
N SER A 24 1.71 9.37 -3.74
CA SER A 24 1.24 8.69 -2.53
C SER A 24 2.40 8.13 -1.70
N SER A 25 2.41 8.43 -0.41
CA SER A 25 3.33 7.89 0.58
C SER A 25 2.87 6.51 1.05
N ASP A 26 3.22 5.46 0.30
CA ASP A 26 2.75 4.09 0.53
C ASP A 26 3.88 3.05 0.50
N SER A 27 3.54 1.76 0.35
CA SER A 27 4.51 0.65 0.46
C SER A 27 5.63 0.70 -0.57
N ARG A 28 5.50 1.50 -1.64
CA ARG A 28 6.59 1.74 -2.58
C ARG A 28 7.80 2.43 -1.94
N TYR A 29 7.59 3.17 -0.85
CA TYR A 29 8.63 3.89 -0.12
C TYR A 29 8.93 3.29 1.26
N PHE A 30 7.92 2.76 1.95
CA PHE A 30 8.05 2.30 3.34
C PHE A 30 7.95 0.77 3.51
N GLY A 31 7.69 0.04 2.43
CA GLY A 31 7.53 -1.40 2.46
C GLY A 31 6.15 -1.89 2.95
N PRO A 32 5.99 -3.21 3.11
CA PRO A 32 4.71 -3.83 3.48
C PRO A 32 4.23 -3.51 4.90
N VAL A 33 2.92 -3.55 5.10
CA VAL A 33 2.24 -3.34 6.39
C VAL A 33 1.83 -4.69 6.98
N ARG A 34 1.98 -4.89 8.29
CA ARG A 34 1.48 -6.09 8.98
C ARG A 34 -0.04 -6.15 8.97
N LEU A 35 -0.62 -7.33 8.77
CA LEU A 35 -2.09 -7.51 8.74
C LEU A 35 -2.76 -7.01 10.03
N ASN A 36 -2.12 -7.19 11.19
CA ASN A 36 -2.65 -6.72 12.48
C ASN A 36 -2.70 -5.18 12.63
N ASN A 37 -2.04 -4.44 11.75
CA ASN A 37 -2.12 -2.98 11.71
C ASN A 37 -3.29 -2.48 10.83
N ILE A 38 -3.96 -3.37 10.08
CA ILE A 38 -5.14 -3.02 9.31
C ILE A 38 -6.32 -2.85 10.26
N LYS A 39 -6.87 -1.63 10.30
CA LYS A 39 -8.01 -1.30 11.17
C LYS A 39 -9.34 -1.80 10.61
N SER A 40 -9.58 -1.61 9.32
CA SER A 40 -10.83 -1.98 8.66
C SER A 40 -10.68 -1.98 7.13
N ARG A 41 -11.65 -2.59 6.44
CA ARG A 41 -11.84 -2.48 4.99
C ARG A 41 -12.93 -1.45 4.72
N LEU A 42 -12.59 -0.41 3.96
CA LEU A 42 -13.55 0.63 3.58
C LEU A 42 -14.40 0.17 2.39
N ARG A 43 -15.68 0.55 2.39
CA ARG A 43 -16.54 0.51 1.20
C ARG A 43 -16.53 1.91 0.60
N PRO A 44 -16.15 2.08 -0.67
CA PRO A 44 -16.14 3.40 -1.29
C PRO A 44 -17.56 3.98 -1.30
N LEU A 45 -17.66 5.26 -0.96
CA LEU A 45 -18.88 6.03 -1.13
C LEU A 45 -18.81 6.71 -2.48
N TRP A 46 -19.77 6.43 -3.34
CA TRP A 46 -19.96 7.22 -4.56
C TRP A 46 -20.58 8.55 -4.15
N VAL A 47 -19.90 9.64 -4.50
CA VAL A 47 -20.40 11.00 -4.33
C VAL A 47 -20.49 11.60 -5.72
N ASP A 48 -21.70 12.06 -6.05
CA ASP A 48 -22.04 12.66 -7.35
C ASP A 48 -21.39 14.04 -7.54
#